data_AF-A0A359E8Q0-F1
#
_entry.id   AF-A0A359E8Q0-F1
#
_cell.length_a   1.000
_cell.length_b   1.000
_cell.length_c   1.000
_cell.angle_alpha   90.00
_cell.angle_beta   90.00
_cell.angle_gamma   90.00
#
_symmetry.space_group_name_H-M   'P 1'
#
loop_
_entity.id
_entity.type
_entity.pdbx_description
1 polymer ?
#
loop_
_entity_poly.entity_id
_entity_poly.type
_entity_poly.pdbx_seq_one_letter_code
_entity_poly.pdbx_strand_id
1 'polypeptide(L)'
;QEVIPEAILTKPPSAELRPDQKDSDSLPDYGTLDTILEYYLEEQRSREQIISSGIDEQIVDRTLRLVDLNEHKRFQAPPGLKVSAKAFGTGRRWPLA
;
A
#
# COMPACT_ATOMS: atom_id res chain seq x y z
N GLN A 1 14.52 9.11 27.01
CA GLN A 1 15.37 9.01 25.81
C GLN A 1 14.49 8.43 24.72
N GLU A 2 14.35 9.13 23.60
CA GLU A 2 13.52 8.67 22.48
C GLU A 2 14.19 7.44 21.84
N VAL A 3 13.45 6.35 21.66
CA VAL A 3 13.97 5.07 21.14
C VAL A 3 14.24 5.16 19.63
N ILE A 4 13.46 6.00 18.94
CA ILE A 4 13.62 6.30 17.52
C ILE A 4 14.17 7.74 17.40
N PRO A 5 15.32 7.96 16.75
CA PRO A 5 15.85 9.31 16.56
C PRO A 5 14.95 10.17 15.67
N GLU A 6 14.84 11.46 15.98
CA GLU A 6 14.07 12.45 15.19
C GLU A 6 14.51 12.52 13.72
N ALA A 7 15.80 12.32 13.45
CA ALA A 7 16.34 12.26 12.09
C ALA A 7 15.77 11.10 11.25
N ILE A 8 15.32 10.00 11.88
CA ILE A 8 14.67 8.89 11.19
C ILE A 8 13.20 9.21 10.91
N LEU A 9 12.52 9.91 11.82
CA LEU A 9 11.11 10.28 11.69
C LEU A 9 10.88 11.35 10.62
N THR A 10 11.81 12.29 10.49
CA THR A 10 11.68 13.46 9.60
C THR A 10 12.22 13.23 8.20
N LYS A 11 13.03 12.19 8.00
CA LYS A 11 13.60 11.86 6.70
C LYS A 11 12.48 11.45 5.73
N PRO A 12 12.47 11.98 4.48
CA PRO A 12 11.47 11.59 3.50
C PRO A 12 11.61 10.09 3.14
N PRO A 13 10.49 9.40 2.87
CA PRO A 13 10.48 8.00 2.53
C PRO A 13 11.22 7.76 1.19
N SER A 14 12.13 6.80 1.20
CA SER A 14 12.97 6.43 0.07
C SER A 14 13.40 4.97 0.16
N ALA A 15 13.32 4.26 -0.96
CA ALA A 15 13.91 2.93 -1.12
C ALA A 15 15.44 2.93 -1.27
N GLU A 16 16.08 4.10 -1.40
CA GLU A 16 17.55 4.27 -1.49
C GLU A 16 18.27 3.42 -2.56
N LEU A 17 17.56 3.01 -3.63
CA LEU A 17 18.13 2.19 -4.70
C LEU A 17 18.99 3.01 -5.67
N ARG A 18 18.83 4.33 -5.68
CA ARG A 18 19.62 5.28 -6.48
C ARG A 18 19.72 6.65 -5.78
N PRO A 19 20.72 7.49 -6.13
CA PRO A 19 20.86 8.83 -5.57
C PRO A 19 19.58 9.67 -5.72
N ASP A 20 19.23 10.40 -4.66
CA ASP A 20 18.08 11.32 -4.59
C ASP A 20 16.70 10.72 -4.85
N GLN A 21 16.56 9.38 -4.81
CA GLN A 21 15.27 8.70 -4.96
C GLN A 21 14.31 9.08 -3.82
N LYS A 22 13.05 9.37 -4.15
CA LYS A 22 11.96 9.47 -3.18
C LYS A 22 10.81 8.54 -3.57
N ASP A 23 10.14 7.97 -2.58
CA ASP A 23 9.01 7.07 -2.87
C ASP A 23 7.82 7.84 -3.47
N SER A 24 7.68 9.12 -3.10
CA SER A 24 6.73 10.09 -3.68
C SER A 24 6.91 10.32 -5.19
N ASP A 25 8.06 9.97 -5.76
CA ASP A 25 8.27 10.07 -7.21
C ASP A 25 7.40 9.06 -7.97
N SER A 26 7.03 7.98 -7.30
CA SER A 26 6.37 6.82 -7.92
C SER A 26 5.05 6.45 -7.25
N LEU A 27 4.77 6.92 -6.04
CA LEU A 27 3.54 6.60 -5.30
C LEU A 27 2.82 7.89 -4.89
N PRO A 28 1.49 7.83 -4.69
CA PRO A 28 0.80 8.91 -4.00
C PRO A 28 1.32 9.05 -2.56
N ASP A 29 0.99 10.17 -1.91
CA ASP A 29 1.26 10.34 -0.48
C ASP A 29 0.71 9.15 0.33
N TYR A 30 1.48 8.70 1.34
CA TYR A 30 1.13 7.51 2.11
C TYR A 30 -0.23 7.62 2.79
N GLY A 31 -0.65 8.80 3.24
CA GLY A 31 -1.98 8.96 3.82
C GLY A 31 -3.10 8.66 2.82
N THR A 32 -2.92 9.09 1.57
CA THR A 32 -3.87 8.78 0.49
C THR A 32 -3.78 7.32 0.08
N LEU A 33 -2.56 6.78 -0.04
CA LEU A 33 -2.32 5.38 -0.39
C LEU A 33 -2.99 4.43 0.62
N ASP A 34 -2.74 4.66 1.90
CA ASP A 34 -3.24 3.82 2.99
C ASP A 34 -4.78 3.85 3.05
N THR A 35 -5.39 5.02 2.83
CA THR A 35 -6.85 5.14 2.74
C THR A 35 -7.42 4.28 1.60
N ILE A 36 -6.78 4.29 0.42
CA ILE A 36 -7.21 3.43 -0.70
C ILE A 36 -7.05 1.95 -0.35
N LEU A 37 -5.94 1.58 0.27
CA LEU A 37 -5.65 0.19 0.66
C LEU A 37 -6.61 -0.32 1.73
N GLU A 38 -6.95 0.50 2.73
CA GLU A 38 -7.94 0.16 3.76
C GLU A 38 -9.31 -0.08 3.13
N TYR A 39 -9.80 0.86 2.30
CA TYR A 39 -11.08 0.72 1.61
C TYR A 39 -11.13 -0.50 0.71
N TYR A 40 -10.06 -0.78 -0.02
CA TYR A 40 -10.04 -1.87 -0.98
C TYR A 40 -9.84 -3.24 -0.32
N LEU A 41 -8.89 -3.36 0.60
CA LEU A 41 -8.49 -4.65 1.18
C LEU A 41 -9.37 -5.04 2.36
N GLU A 42 -9.59 -4.11 3.30
CA GLU A 42 -10.27 -4.38 4.57
C GLU A 42 -11.78 -4.20 4.43
N GLU A 43 -12.22 -3.03 3.92
CA GLU A 43 -13.65 -2.72 3.78
C GLU A 43 -14.31 -3.29 2.52
N GLN A 44 -13.53 -3.80 1.56
CA GLN A 44 -14.03 -4.41 0.32
C GLN A 44 -14.89 -3.47 -0.54
N ARG A 45 -14.58 -2.17 -0.50
CA ARG A 45 -15.25 -1.19 -1.35
C ARG A 45 -14.88 -1.42 -2.81
N SER A 46 -15.85 -1.21 -3.70
CA SER A 46 -15.60 -1.20 -5.14
C SER A 46 -14.79 0.03 -5.55
N ARG A 47 -14.16 -0.03 -6.72
CA ARG A 47 -13.46 1.10 -7.34
C ARG A 47 -14.32 2.37 -7.33
N GLU A 48 -15.59 2.27 -7.73
CA GLU A 48 -16.52 3.39 -7.82
C GLU A 48 -16.81 3.99 -6.44
N GLN A 49 -16.94 3.15 -5.41
CA GLN A 49 -17.15 3.61 -4.04
C GLN A 49 -15.93 4.37 -3.50
N ILE A 50 -14.71 3.93 -3.86
CA ILE A 50 -13.47 4.61 -3.47
C ILE A 50 -13.39 5.96 -4.17
N ILE A 51 -13.67 6.03 -5.48
CA ILE A 51 -13.70 7.30 -6.22
C ILE A 51 -14.74 8.26 -5.62
N SER A 52 -15.93 7.75 -5.27
CA SER A 52 -16.98 8.58 -4.65
C SER A 52 -16.61 9.15 -3.28
N SER A 53 -15.57 8.63 -2.63
CA SER A 53 -15.05 9.16 -1.37
C SER A 53 -14.20 10.44 -1.54
N GLY A 54 -13.99 10.89 -2.79
CA GLY A 54 -13.27 12.13 -3.12
C GLY A 54 -11.82 11.92 -3.52
N ILE A 55 -11.40 10.68 -3.77
CA ILE A 55 -10.05 10.33 -4.23
C ILE A 55 -10.02 10.34 -5.76
N ASP A 56 -8.97 10.91 -6.34
CA ASP A 56 -8.78 10.99 -7.78
C ASP A 56 -8.78 9.59 -8.45
N GLU A 57 -9.52 9.48 -9.55
CA GLU A 57 -9.70 8.22 -10.29
C GLU A 57 -8.39 7.62 -10.78
N GLN A 58 -7.45 8.44 -11.25
CA GLN A 58 -6.17 7.93 -11.77
C GLN A 58 -5.32 7.33 -10.64
N ILE A 59 -5.38 7.94 -9.46
CA ILE A 59 -4.68 7.44 -8.27
C ILE A 59 -5.28 6.11 -7.81
N VAL A 60 -6.61 6.02 -7.75
CA VAL A 60 -7.31 4.77 -7.39
C VAL A 60 -6.94 3.66 -8.37
N ASP A 61 -7.09 3.89 -9.67
CA ASP A 61 -6.81 2.89 -10.70
C ASP A 61 -5.39 2.37 -10.68
N ARG A 62 -4.45 3.30 -10.57
CA ARG A 62 -3.03 2.96 -10.49
C ARG A 62 -2.74 2.12 -9.25
N THR A 63 -3.29 2.50 -8.11
CA THR A 63 -3.08 1.79 -6.84
C THR A 63 -3.65 0.38 -6.89
N LEU A 64 -4.91 0.22 -7.33
CA LEU A 64 -5.55 -1.10 -7.45
C LEU A 64 -4.76 -2.01 -8.41
N ARG A 65 -4.34 -1.46 -9.56
CA ARG A 65 -3.52 -2.19 -10.53
C ARG A 65 -2.18 -2.64 -9.92
N LEU A 66 -1.51 -1.78 -9.17
CA LEU A 66 -0.26 -2.13 -8.48
C LEU A 66 -0.48 -3.22 -7.44
N VAL A 67 -1.59 -3.18 -6.69
CA VAL A 67 -1.93 -4.22 -5.72
C VAL A 67 -2.08 -5.56 -6.43
N ASP A 68 -2.85 -5.63 -7.51
CA ASP A 68 -3.15 -6.90 -8.17
C ASP A 68 -1.94 -7.48 -8.92
N LEU A 69 -1.17 -6.65 -9.63
CA LEU A 69 0.02 -7.11 -10.37
C LEU A 69 1.12 -7.68 -9.44
N ASN A 70 1.16 -7.24 -8.19
CA ASN A 70 2.19 -7.65 -7.24
C ASN A 70 1.76 -8.84 -6.36
N GLU A 71 0.64 -9.51 -6.65
CA GLU A 71 0.20 -10.67 -5.85
C GLU A 71 1.22 -11.83 -5.87
N HIS A 72 1.94 -11.99 -6.99
CA HIS A 72 3.03 -12.96 -7.10
C HIS A 72 4.11 -12.79 -6.01
N LYS A 73 4.42 -11.54 -5.62
CA LYS A 73 5.39 -11.25 -4.56
C LYS A 73 4.86 -11.68 -3.20
N ARG A 74 3.56 -11.47 -2.96
CA ARG A 74 2.90 -11.82 -1.70
C ARG A 74 2.76 -13.32 -1.51
N PHE A 75 2.56 -14.05 -2.60
CA PHE A 75 2.49 -15.52 -2.56
C PHE A 75 3.83 -16.17 -2.20
N GLN A 76 4.94 -15.55 -2.60
CA GLN A 76 6.30 -16.03 -2.28
C GLN A 76 6.78 -15.55 -0.90
N ALA A 77 6.03 -14.69 -0.22
CA ALA A 77 6.42 -14.16 1.08
C ALA A 77 6.37 -15.26 2.17
N PRO A 78 7.33 -15.27 3.12
CA PRO A 78 7.29 -16.21 4.23
C PRO A 78 6.08 -15.95 5.15
N PRO A 79 5.65 -16.93 5.95
CA PRO A 79 4.61 -16.72 6.95
C PRO A 79 4.99 -15.60 7.93
N GLY A 80 4.07 -14.67 8.16
CA GLY A 80 4.23 -13.57 9.10
C GLY A 80 3.06 -13.46 10.07
N LEU A 81 3.28 -12.76 11.19
CA LEU A 81 2.21 -12.44 12.14
C LEU A 81 1.24 -11.44 11.51
N LYS A 82 -0.05 -11.67 11.71
CA LYS A 82 -1.13 -10.85 11.14
C LYS A 82 -1.60 -9.85 12.18
N VAL A 83 -1.64 -8.59 11.80
CA VAL A 83 -2.03 -7.47 12.69
C VAL A 83 -3.31 -6.75 12.26
N SER A 84 -3.76 -6.94 11.02
CA SER A 84 -5.01 -6.36 10.49
C SER A 84 -6.14 -7.39 10.40
N ALA A 85 -7.37 -6.90 10.31
CA ALA A 85 -8.57 -7.74 10.23
C ALA A 85 -8.59 -8.60 8.96
N LYS A 86 -8.03 -8.09 7.86
CA LYS A 86 -7.95 -8.79 6.58
C LYS A 86 -6.53 -8.79 6.01
N ALA A 87 -5.72 -9.70 6.53
CA ALA A 87 -4.35 -9.88 6.09
C ALA A 87 -4.21 -10.71 4.79
N PHE A 88 -3.15 -10.43 4.03
CA PHE A 88 -2.77 -11.19 2.83
C PHE A 88 -2.56 -12.69 3.11
N GLY A 89 -2.72 -13.53 2.07
CA GLY A 89 -2.65 -14.98 2.16
C GLY A 89 -4.02 -15.60 2.42
N THR A 90 -4.24 -16.21 3.60
CA THR A 90 -5.54 -16.85 3.86
C THR A 90 -6.72 -15.86 3.97
N GLY A 91 -6.47 -14.60 4.32
CA GLY A 91 -7.52 -13.56 4.42
C GLY A 91 -7.85 -12.87 3.10
N ARG A 92 -6.98 -13.00 2.08
CA ARG A 92 -7.22 -12.53 0.71
C ARG A 92 -6.59 -13.53 -0.25
N ARG A 93 -7.45 -14.32 -0.91
CA ARG A 93 -7.06 -15.28 -1.94
C ARG A 93 -7.35 -14.68 -3.31
N TRP A 94 -6.30 -14.29 -4.03
CA TRP A 94 -6.38 -13.75 -5.37
C TRP A 94 -5.61 -14.64 -6.35
N PRO A 95 -6.06 -14.77 -7.62
CA PRO A 95 -5.31 -15.50 -8.63
C PRO A 95 -3.95 -14.83 -8.93
N LEU A 96 -2.95 -15.63 -9.29
CA LEU A 96 -1.58 -15.19 -9.57
C LEU A 96 -1.31 -14.87 -11.06
N ALA A 97 -2.36 -14.80 -11.88
CA ALA A 97 -2.35 -14.78 -13.36
C ALA A 97 -1.08 -14.26 -14.03
#